data_AF-A0A8C6LX63-F1
#
_entry.id   AF-A0A8C6LX63-F1
#
_cell.length_a   1.000
_cell.length_b   1.000
_cell.length_c   1.000
_cell.angle_alpha   90.00
_cell.angle_beta   90.00
_cell.angle_gamma   90.00
#
_symmetry.space_group_name_H-M   'P 1'
#
loop_
_entity.id
_entity.type
_entity.pdbx_description
1 polymer ?
#
loop_
_entity_poly.entity_id
_entity_poly.type
_entity_poly.pdbx_seq_one_letter_code
_entity_poly.pdbx_strand_id
1 'polypeptide(L)'
;MESIGTGLISFLSVKMQQSMFQTFTMGHFFVLKKLCHRECCVAFKRLRYTRPHGTGKSSCLVPPAAGRGHLISATMIRLTLLTTVVVLLLAYVKPSNGIPWPPGPIMCWTSWYDRDNPDGTGDWEDLKHLRMENPGEICAGPVDIQAVTVVGNVPAEDTGQQFYAYNTQIGFICLNEDQEFGRCRDYKVRFRCPCIFQPR
;
A
#
# COMPACT_ATOMS: atom_id res chain seq x y z
N MET A 1 -15.53 51.20 14.95
CA MET A 1 -16.15 50.02 15.57
C MET A 1 -15.80 48.82 14.70
N GLU A 2 -14.75 48.14 15.14
CA GLU A 2 -14.18 46.94 14.53
C GLU A 2 -15.04 45.72 14.89
N SER A 3 -15.09 44.72 14.00
CA SER A 3 -14.73 43.36 14.40
C SER A 3 -14.46 42.49 13.17
N ILE A 4 -13.28 41.88 13.18
CA ILE A 4 -12.77 40.89 12.25
C ILE A 4 -13.09 39.52 12.87
N GLY A 5 -13.74 38.63 12.11
CA GLY A 5 -14.04 37.27 12.55
C GLY A 5 -13.54 36.25 11.54
N THR A 6 -12.33 35.72 11.77
CA THR A 6 -11.76 34.54 11.11
C THR A 6 -12.14 33.28 11.89
N GLY A 7 -12.49 32.20 11.16
CA GLY A 7 -12.66 30.84 11.71
C GLY A 7 -13.17 29.90 10.60
N LEU A 8 -12.32 29.22 9.82
CA LEU A 8 -11.56 27.98 10.06
C LEU A 8 -12.41 26.70 10.35
N ILE A 9 -12.37 25.82 9.34
CA ILE A 9 -12.26 24.34 9.37
C ILE A 9 -13.52 23.51 9.66
N SER A 10 -13.89 22.70 8.66
CA SER A 10 -14.29 21.28 8.84
C SER A 10 -14.19 20.54 7.50
N PHE A 11 -12.98 20.06 7.18
CA PHE A 11 -12.73 19.04 6.15
C PHE A 11 -12.43 17.71 6.86
N LEU A 12 -12.96 16.63 6.27
CA LEU A 12 -12.56 15.22 6.43
C LEU A 12 -12.92 14.53 7.75
N SER A 13 -13.99 13.72 7.71
CA SER A 13 -14.11 12.52 8.53
C SER A 13 -13.74 11.32 7.66
N VAL A 14 -12.44 11.02 7.58
CA VAL A 14 -11.96 9.67 7.27
C VAL A 14 -11.58 9.07 8.61
N LYS A 15 -12.40 8.16 9.13
CA LYS A 15 -12.03 7.34 10.27
C LYS A 15 -11.89 5.89 9.81
N MET A 16 -10.70 5.36 10.14
CA MET A 16 -10.49 4.05 10.75
C MET A 16 -9.73 3.04 9.90
N GLN A 17 -8.41 3.01 10.08
CA GLN A 17 -7.76 1.78 10.55
C GLN A 17 -6.47 2.11 11.32
N GLN A 18 -6.37 1.51 12.50
CA GLN A 18 -5.42 1.84 13.55
C GLN A 18 -4.02 1.31 13.25
N SER A 19 -3.06 2.16 13.62
CA SER A 19 -1.64 1.92 13.77
C SER A 19 -1.36 0.99 14.96
N MET A 20 -0.56 -0.06 14.76
CA MET A 20 0.27 -0.65 15.82
C MET A 20 1.70 -0.15 15.64
N PHE A 21 2.05 0.89 16.39
CA PHE A 21 3.43 1.12 16.82
C PHE A 21 3.58 0.47 18.20
N GLN A 22 4.46 -0.52 18.31
CA GLN A 22 5.17 -0.76 19.57
C GLN A 22 6.65 -0.42 19.37
N THR A 23 7.08 0.50 20.21
CA THR A 23 8.44 1.01 20.37
C THR A 23 9.29 -0.03 21.10
N PHE A 24 10.55 -0.20 20.69
CA PHE A 24 11.58 -0.74 21.55
C PHE A 24 12.79 0.20 21.56
N THR A 25 13.14 0.58 22.77
CA THR A 25 14.24 1.43 23.19
C THR A 25 15.56 0.66 23.19
N MET A 26 16.68 1.36 22.96
CA MET A 26 17.90 1.37 23.80
C MET A 26 19.06 1.98 22.99
N GLY A 27 19.43 3.20 23.36
CA GLY A 27 20.74 3.75 23.03
C GLY A 27 21.80 3.21 24.00
N HIS A 28 23.06 3.23 23.59
CA HIS A 28 24.17 3.46 24.52
C HIS A 28 25.40 4.02 23.77
N PHE A 29 25.98 5.03 24.41
CA PHE A 29 27.15 5.84 24.09
C PHE A 29 28.41 5.00 23.79
N PHE A 30 29.33 5.53 22.95
CA PHE A 30 30.67 5.94 23.42
C PHE A 30 31.32 6.90 22.42
N VAL A 31 31.61 8.11 22.93
CA VAL A 31 32.45 9.13 22.31
C VAL A 31 33.91 8.76 22.56
N LEU A 32 34.75 8.74 21.53
CA LEU A 32 36.17 9.06 21.65
C LEU A 32 36.60 9.98 20.51
N LYS A 33 36.54 11.30 20.78
CA LYS A 33 37.46 12.28 20.17
C LYS A 33 38.83 12.10 20.84
N LYS A 34 39.91 12.08 20.05
CA LYS A 34 41.23 12.73 20.29
C LYS A 34 42.09 12.46 19.05
N LEU A 35 42.33 13.47 18.21
CA LEU A 35 43.50 14.38 18.20
C LEU A 35 44.47 13.97 17.07
N CYS A 36 44.37 14.65 15.93
CA CYS A 36 45.54 14.87 15.08
C CYS A 36 45.80 16.38 15.10
N HIS A 37 46.84 16.79 15.82
CA HIS A 37 47.34 18.16 15.83
C HIS A 37 48.84 18.11 15.50
N ARG A 38 49.19 18.77 14.41
CA ARG A 38 50.49 19.35 14.00
C ARG A 38 51.78 18.71 14.56
N GLU A 39 52.61 18.16 13.66
CA GLU A 39 53.90 18.73 13.22
C GLU A 39 54.81 17.64 12.62
N CYS A 40 54.96 17.65 11.29
CA CYS A 40 56.23 17.39 10.59
C CYS A 40 56.03 17.66 9.10
N CYS A 41 56.10 18.95 8.73
CA CYS A 41 56.62 19.34 7.43
C CYS A 41 58.14 19.45 7.56
N VAL A 42 58.91 18.65 6.81
CA VAL A 42 60.23 19.07 6.31
C VAL A 42 60.42 18.53 4.91
N ALA A 43 60.66 19.44 3.97
CA ALA A 43 61.01 19.20 2.59
C ALA A 43 62.53 18.99 2.41
N PHE A 44 62.91 18.53 1.21
CA PHE A 44 64.24 18.54 0.60
C PHE A 44 65.33 17.63 1.21
N LYS A 45 65.79 16.62 0.44
CA LYS A 45 66.91 16.80 -0.51
C LYS A 45 67.22 15.51 -1.28
N ARG A 46 67.41 15.70 -2.58
CA ARG A 46 68.12 14.86 -3.53
C ARG A 46 69.49 14.48 -2.96
N LEU A 47 69.76 13.19 -2.71
CA LEU A 47 71.12 12.71 -2.49
C LEU A 47 71.38 11.39 -3.21
N ARG A 48 72.61 11.34 -3.70
CA ARG A 48 73.17 10.42 -4.69
C ARG A 48 73.34 9.03 -4.09
N TYR A 49 73.19 8.05 -4.97
CA TYR A 49 73.59 6.67 -4.79
C TYR A 49 75.12 6.59 -4.60
N THR A 50 75.56 6.16 -3.42
CA THR A 50 76.87 5.56 -3.22
C THR A 50 76.69 4.16 -2.65
N ARG A 51 77.39 3.22 -3.28
CA ARG A 51 77.44 1.79 -2.95
C ARG A 51 78.64 1.51 -2.01
N PRO A 52 78.89 0.27 -1.56
CA PRO A 52 78.74 -0.24 -0.19
C PRO A 52 80.09 -0.54 0.51
N HIS A 53 80.10 -0.98 1.77
CA HIS A 53 80.89 -2.15 2.26
C HIS A 53 80.82 -2.34 3.79
N GLY A 54 80.42 -3.56 4.21
CA GLY A 54 80.83 -4.25 5.45
C GLY A 54 80.38 -3.67 6.80
N THR A 55 80.11 -4.41 7.87
CA THR A 55 80.18 -5.84 8.19
C THR A 55 79.36 -6.05 9.48
N GLY A 56 78.72 -7.21 9.64
CA GLY A 56 78.56 -7.81 10.98
C GLY A 56 77.18 -7.84 11.64
N LYS A 57 76.80 -9.09 11.98
CA LYS A 57 75.96 -9.56 13.09
C LYS A 57 74.45 -9.73 12.84
N SER A 58 74.14 -10.99 12.61
CA SER A 58 72.90 -11.72 12.83
C SER A 58 72.19 -11.38 14.16
N SER A 59 70.92 -10.99 14.07
CA SER A 59 69.94 -11.09 15.16
C SER A 59 68.69 -11.81 14.65
N CYS A 60 68.10 -12.59 15.55
CA CYS A 60 67.12 -13.63 15.28
C CYS A 60 65.80 -13.08 14.71
N LEU A 61 65.35 -13.68 13.60
CA LEU A 61 63.98 -13.53 13.10
C LEU A 61 63.02 -14.24 14.06
N VAL A 62 62.23 -13.47 14.81
CA VAL A 62 61.00 -13.97 15.42
C VAL A 62 59.97 -14.07 14.30
N PRO A 63 59.41 -15.26 13.98
CA PRO A 63 58.33 -15.35 13.01
C PRO A 63 57.10 -14.60 13.54
N PRO A 64 56.35 -13.86 12.69
CA PRO A 64 55.08 -13.30 13.11
C PRO A 64 54.16 -14.44 13.55
N ALA A 65 53.59 -14.31 14.74
CA ALA A 65 52.57 -15.21 15.24
C ALA A 65 51.49 -15.36 14.17
N ALA A 66 51.25 -16.59 13.72
CA ALA A 66 50.17 -16.92 12.82
C ALA A 66 48.85 -16.45 13.44
N GLY A 67 48.25 -15.41 12.84
CA GLY A 67 46.94 -14.94 13.23
C GLY A 67 45.94 -16.08 13.10
N ARG A 68 45.20 -16.37 14.17
CA ARG A 68 44.05 -17.28 14.10
C ARG A 68 43.10 -16.75 13.04
N GLY A 69 43.08 -17.41 11.89
CA GLY A 69 42.01 -17.26 10.92
C GLY A 69 40.70 -17.50 11.66
N HIS A 70 39.84 -16.48 11.68
CA HIS A 70 38.48 -16.62 12.17
C HIS A 70 37.79 -17.67 11.30
N LEU A 71 37.67 -18.89 11.82
CA LEU A 71 36.87 -19.94 11.21
C LEU A 71 35.43 -19.43 11.24
N ILE A 72 34.93 -19.00 10.08
CA ILE A 72 33.54 -18.58 9.90
C ILE A 72 32.67 -19.80 10.20
N SER A 73 31.98 -19.78 11.34
CA SER A 73 31.10 -20.88 11.77
C SER A 73 30.08 -21.21 10.68
N ALA A 74 29.75 -22.49 10.50
CA ALA A 74 28.71 -22.94 9.55
C ALA A 74 27.36 -22.24 9.76
N THR A 75 27.08 -21.76 10.98
CA THR A 75 25.91 -20.92 11.29
C THR A 75 25.99 -19.54 10.64
N MET A 76 27.16 -18.93 10.59
CA MET A 76 27.40 -17.65 9.91
C MET A 76 27.31 -17.81 8.38
N ILE A 77 27.73 -18.95 7.83
CA ILE A 77 27.57 -19.27 6.40
C ILE A 77 26.08 -19.44 6.05
N ARG A 78 25.29 -20.13 6.87
CA ARG A 78 23.84 -20.27 6.64
C ARG A 78 23.10 -18.94 6.72
N LEU A 79 23.44 -18.09 7.69
CA LEU A 79 22.81 -16.79 7.84
C LEU A 79 23.15 -15.85 6.67
N THR A 80 24.41 -15.85 6.22
CA THR A 80 24.83 -15.07 5.05
C THR A 80 24.19 -15.58 3.75
N LEU A 81 24.03 -16.90 3.56
CA LEU A 81 23.29 -17.45 2.42
C LEU A 81 21.81 -17.06 2.45
N LEU A 82 21.15 -17.13 3.61
CA LEU A 82 19.74 -16.75 3.73
C LEU A 82 19.53 -15.26 3.47
N THR A 83 20.36 -14.39 4.04
CA THR A 83 20.23 -12.94 3.84
C THR A 83 20.55 -12.54 2.40
N THR A 84 21.57 -13.14 1.77
CA THR A 84 21.87 -12.88 0.36
C THR A 84 20.75 -13.35 -0.56
N VAL A 85 20.12 -14.50 -0.29
CA VAL A 85 18.93 -14.96 -1.03
C VAL A 85 17.76 -13.99 -0.84
N VAL A 86 17.48 -13.52 0.37
CA VAL A 86 16.40 -12.54 0.61
C VAL A 86 16.68 -11.21 -0.11
N VAL A 87 17.91 -10.71 -0.06
CA VAL A 87 18.31 -9.48 -0.79
C VAL A 87 18.20 -9.68 -2.30
N LEU A 88 18.61 -10.84 -2.83
CA LEU A 88 18.44 -11.18 -4.25
C LEU A 88 16.96 -11.32 -4.65
N LEU A 89 16.12 -11.91 -3.80
CA LEU A 89 14.68 -12.03 -4.03
C LEU A 89 14.02 -10.64 -4.03
N LEU A 90 14.34 -9.78 -3.06
CA LEU A 90 13.81 -8.42 -3.00
C LEU A 90 14.31 -7.55 -4.17
N ALA A 91 15.55 -7.77 -4.65
CA ALA A 91 16.06 -7.11 -5.85
C ALA A 91 15.46 -7.67 -7.15
N TYR A 92 15.10 -8.96 -7.18
CA TYR A 92 14.43 -9.61 -8.31
C TYR A 92 12.96 -9.22 -8.43
N VAL A 93 12.29 -8.92 -7.32
CA VAL A 93 11.01 -8.21 -7.33
C VAL A 93 11.27 -6.78 -7.82
N LYS A 94 11.41 -6.69 -9.14
CA LYS A 94 11.51 -5.44 -9.88
C LYS A 94 10.30 -4.61 -9.45
N PRO A 95 10.48 -3.41 -8.85
CA PRO A 95 9.37 -2.49 -8.74
C PRO A 95 8.85 -2.31 -10.16
N SER A 96 7.53 -2.44 -10.35
CA SER A 96 6.87 -2.18 -11.62
C SER A 96 6.95 -0.67 -11.92
N ASN A 97 8.16 -0.16 -12.05
CA ASN A 97 8.45 1.19 -12.45
C ASN A 97 8.30 1.23 -13.97
N GLY A 98 7.06 1.40 -14.41
CA GLY A 98 6.76 2.01 -15.69
C GLY A 98 6.77 1.09 -16.91
N ILE A 99 6.20 -0.11 -16.83
CA ILE A 99 5.56 -0.66 -18.04
C ILE A 99 4.18 0.02 -18.10
N PRO A 100 3.88 0.88 -19.09
CA PRO A 100 2.53 1.34 -19.32
C PRO A 100 1.75 0.11 -19.80
N TRP A 101 1.08 -0.57 -18.88
CA TRP A 101 -0.07 -1.37 -19.27
C TRP A 101 -1.00 -0.46 -20.07
N PRO A 102 -1.64 -0.94 -21.15
CA PRO A 102 -2.67 -0.15 -21.80
C PRO A 102 -3.61 0.36 -20.70
N PRO A 103 -3.95 1.67 -20.68
CA PRO A 103 -4.86 2.19 -19.69
C PRO A 103 -6.11 1.30 -19.72
N GLY A 104 -6.46 0.73 -18.56
CA GLY A 104 -7.64 -0.10 -18.44
C GLY A 104 -8.88 0.65 -18.95
N PRO A 105 -9.97 -0.06 -19.29
CA PRO A 105 -11.18 0.58 -19.77
C PRO A 105 -11.64 1.68 -18.80
N ILE A 106 -11.98 2.85 -19.34
CA ILE A 106 -12.58 3.93 -18.54
C ILE A 106 -13.90 3.42 -17.99
N MET A 107 -14.13 3.60 -16.69
CA MET A 107 -15.33 3.13 -15.99
C MET A 107 -16.32 4.27 -15.77
N CYS A 108 -17.57 4.05 -16.17
CA CYS A 108 -18.68 4.98 -16.05
C CYS A 108 -19.82 4.35 -15.23
N TRP A 109 -20.58 5.20 -14.54
CA TRP A 109 -21.84 4.80 -13.93
C TRP A 109 -22.94 4.75 -14.99
N THR A 110 -23.81 3.74 -14.92
CA THR A 110 -25.06 3.72 -15.68
C THR A 110 -26.04 4.79 -15.17
N SER A 111 -27.16 4.92 -15.87
CA SER A 111 -28.37 5.52 -15.29
C SER A 111 -28.79 4.81 -14.02
N TRP A 112 -29.66 5.47 -13.24
CA TRP A 112 -30.36 4.83 -12.13
C TRP A 112 -31.51 3.98 -12.67
N TYR A 113 -31.67 2.79 -12.09
CA TYR A 113 -32.75 1.85 -12.37
C TYR A 113 -33.56 1.63 -11.11
N ASP A 114 -34.87 1.62 -11.27
CA ASP A 114 -35.90 1.52 -10.25
C ASP A 114 -36.99 0.66 -10.90
N ARG A 115 -36.90 -0.64 -10.69
CA ARG A 115 -37.64 -1.67 -11.41
C ARG A 115 -38.77 -2.23 -10.58
N ASP A 116 -38.59 -2.31 -9.27
CA ASP A 116 -39.58 -2.81 -8.33
C ASP A 116 -39.96 -1.74 -7.31
N ASN A 117 -41.05 -1.98 -6.57
CA ASN A 117 -41.41 -1.15 -5.42
C ASN A 117 -41.44 -2.06 -4.19
N PRO A 118 -41.37 -1.54 -2.94
CA PRO A 118 -41.31 -2.34 -1.71
C PRO A 118 -42.62 -3.08 -1.33
N ASP A 119 -43.45 -3.42 -2.31
CA ASP A 119 -44.70 -4.14 -2.15
C ASP A 119 -44.49 -5.67 -2.16
N GLY A 120 -45.50 -6.43 -1.75
CA GLY A 120 -45.39 -7.89 -1.69
C GLY A 120 -44.25 -8.36 -0.80
N THR A 121 -43.25 -9.03 -1.39
CA THR A 121 -42.13 -9.67 -0.67
C THR A 121 -40.98 -8.74 -0.34
N GLY A 122 -40.89 -7.55 -0.92
CA GLY A 122 -39.74 -6.67 -0.72
C GLY A 122 -39.54 -5.73 -1.90
N ASP A 123 -38.32 -5.26 -2.05
CA ASP A 123 -37.90 -4.41 -3.17
C ASP A 123 -36.76 -5.09 -3.94
N TRP A 124 -36.98 -5.34 -5.23
CA TRP A 124 -36.18 -6.23 -6.08
C TRP A 124 -35.54 -5.52 -7.28
N GLU A 125 -34.36 -4.96 -7.02
CA GLU A 125 -33.45 -4.39 -8.04
C GLU A 125 -32.43 -5.44 -8.50
N ASP A 126 -32.91 -6.63 -8.88
CA ASP A 126 -32.04 -7.73 -9.30
C ASP A 126 -31.49 -7.56 -10.72
N LEU A 127 -30.20 -7.84 -10.88
CA LEU A 127 -29.44 -7.57 -12.09
C LEU A 127 -29.94 -8.34 -13.31
N LYS A 128 -30.56 -9.51 -13.11
CA LYS A 128 -31.05 -10.33 -14.21
C LYS A 128 -32.27 -9.65 -14.86
N HIS A 129 -33.28 -9.30 -14.08
CA HIS A 129 -34.47 -8.62 -14.61
C HIS A 129 -34.14 -7.22 -15.10
N LEU A 130 -33.27 -6.48 -14.39
CA LEU A 130 -32.79 -5.16 -14.85
C LEU A 130 -32.18 -5.21 -16.25
N ARG A 131 -31.34 -6.21 -16.56
CA ARG A 131 -30.78 -6.39 -17.91
C ARG A 131 -31.81 -6.82 -18.96
N MET A 132 -32.82 -7.58 -18.56
CA MET A 132 -33.90 -8.00 -19.46
C MET A 132 -34.75 -6.81 -19.88
N GLU A 133 -35.04 -5.90 -18.95
CA GLU A 133 -35.87 -4.72 -19.18
C GLU A 133 -35.08 -3.56 -19.80
N ASN A 134 -33.76 -3.51 -19.61
CA ASN A 134 -32.85 -2.48 -20.15
C ASN A 134 -31.74 -3.12 -21.01
N PRO A 135 -32.09 -3.65 -22.20
CA PRO A 135 -31.16 -4.41 -23.03
C PRO A 135 -29.99 -3.56 -23.52
N GLY A 136 -28.77 -3.97 -23.16
CA GLY A 136 -27.53 -3.34 -23.61
C GLY A 136 -27.03 -2.17 -22.75
N GLU A 137 -27.80 -1.73 -21.76
CA GLU A 137 -27.41 -0.60 -20.90
C GLU A 137 -26.48 -1.00 -19.75
N ILE A 138 -26.67 -2.21 -19.21
CA ILE A 138 -25.86 -2.75 -18.12
C ILE A 138 -24.91 -3.80 -18.67
N CYS A 139 -23.60 -3.55 -18.58
CA CYS A 139 -22.56 -4.46 -19.04
C CYS A 139 -22.65 -5.84 -18.36
N ALA A 140 -22.10 -6.88 -18.99
CA ALA A 140 -22.17 -8.27 -18.49
C ALA A 140 -21.46 -8.50 -17.13
N GLY A 141 -20.45 -7.69 -16.80
CA GLY A 141 -19.70 -7.79 -15.55
C GLY A 141 -19.49 -6.42 -14.92
N PRO A 142 -20.49 -5.87 -14.21
CA PRO A 142 -20.33 -4.62 -13.49
C PRO A 142 -19.30 -4.79 -12.38
N VAL A 143 -18.44 -3.79 -12.21
CA VAL A 143 -17.36 -3.81 -11.22
C VAL A 143 -17.77 -3.21 -9.88
N ASP A 144 -18.90 -2.51 -9.86
CA ASP A 144 -19.45 -1.84 -8.68
C ASP A 144 -20.96 -1.67 -8.81
N ILE A 145 -21.63 -1.51 -7.66
CA ILE A 145 -23.07 -1.24 -7.55
C ILE A 145 -23.30 -0.16 -6.49
N GLN A 146 -24.24 0.74 -6.74
CA GLN A 146 -24.72 1.69 -5.74
C GLN A 146 -26.24 1.57 -5.65
N ALA A 147 -26.75 1.60 -4.43
CA ALA A 147 -28.17 1.67 -4.13
C ALA A 147 -28.47 2.90 -3.26
N VAL A 148 -29.54 3.62 -3.59
CA VAL A 148 -30.05 4.74 -2.79
C VAL A 148 -31.56 4.66 -2.70
N THR A 149 -32.14 5.23 -1.66
CA THR A 149 -33.60 5.36 -1.59
C THR A 149 -34.11 6.26 -2.71
N VAL A 150 -35.22 5.91 -3.35
CA VAL A 150 -35.86 6.71 -4.39
C VAL A 150 -36.15 8.12 -3.86
N VAL A 151 -36.74 8.19 -2.67
CA VAL A 151 -36.98 9.44 -1.95
C VAL A 151 -35.73 9.84 -1.17
N GLY A 152 -35.21 11.03 -1.43
CA GLY A 152 -34.10 11.64 -0.67
C GLY A 152 -32.70 11.17 -1.05
N ASN A 153 -32.55 10.13 -1.89
CA ASN A 153 -31.26 9.56 -2.30
C ASN A 153 -30.36 9.20 -1.09
N VAL A 154 -30.94 8.63 -0.04
CA VAL A 154 -30.18 8.16 1.12
C VAL A 154 -29.45 6.89 0.70
N PRO A 155 -28.11 6.81 0.86
CA PRO A 155 -27.36 5.57 0.60
C PRO A 155 -27.97 4.39 1.34
N ALA A 156 -28.07 3.23 0.70
CA ALA A 156 -28.67 2.06 1.30
C ALA A 156 -27.98 1.64 2.61
N GLU A 157 -26.66 1.80 2.67
CA GLU A 157 -25.85 1.54 3.86
C GLU A 157 -26.22 2.43 5.04
N ASP A 158 -26.78 3.61 4.79
CA ASP A 158 -27.14 4.58 5.81
C ASP A 158 -28.59 4.41 6.32
N THR A 159 -29.39 3.52 5.72
CA THR A 159 -30.81 3.34 6.12
C THR A 159 -30.99 2.44 7.34
N GLY A 160 -29.99 1.60 7.65
CA GLY A 160 -30.07 0.58 8.70
C GLY A 160 -30.87 -0.67 8.32
N GLN A 161 -31.32 -0.79 7.07
CA GLN A 161 -32.05 -1.97 6.58
C GLN A 161 -31.12 -3.15 6.27
N GLN A 162 -31.65 -4.36 6.40
CA GLN A 162 -30.91 -5.59 6.07
C GLN A 162 -31.17 -5.95 4.61
N PHE A 163 -30.11 -6.26 3.85
CA PHE A 163 -30.22 -6.57 2.43
C PHE A 163 -29.86 -8.04 2.18
N TYR A 164 -30.78 -8.77 1.56
CA TYR A 164 -30.56 -10.15 1.13
C TYR A 164 -29.44 -10.21 0.09
N ALA A 165 -29.42 -9.25 -0.84
CA ALA A 165 -28.35 -9.08 -1.79
C ALA A 165 -28.00 -7.60 -1.94
N TYR A 166 -26.70 -7.32 -1.98
CA TYR A 166 -26.16 -6.02 -2.39
C TYR A 166 -24.77 -6.25 -3.02
N ASN A 167 -24.75 -6.73 -4.26
CA ASN A 167 -23.51 -7.06 -4.98
C ASN A 167 -23.71 -7.05 -6.50
N THR A 168 -22.60 -7.12 -7.25
CA THR A 168 -22.62 -7.03 -8.71
C THR A 168 -23.00 -8.32 -9.43
N GLN A 169 -23.20 -9.43 -8.72
CA GLN A 169 -23.63 -10.70 -9.34
C GLN A 169 -25.16 -10.84 -9.32
N ILE A 170 -25.80 -10.46 -8.21
CA ILE A 170 -27.24 -10.62 -7.99
C ILE A 170 -27.97 -9.29 -8.23
N GLY A 171 -27.38 -8.15 -7.87
CA GLY A 171 -28.04 -6.85 -7.83
C GLY A 171 -28.29 -6.40 -6.39
N PHE A 172 -29.42 -5.74 -6.17
CA PHE A 172 -29.85 -5.29 -4.85
C PHE A 172 -31.24 -5.85 -4.54
N ILE A 173 -31.38 -6.51 -3.39
CA ILE A 173 -32.63 -7.12 -2.94
C ILE A 173 -32.81 -6.82 -1.46
N CYS A 174 -33.90 -6.14 -1.14
CA CYS A 174 -34.39 -5.98 0.22
C CYS A 174 -35.63 -6.86 0.39
N LEU A 175 -35.67 -7.74 1.39
CA LEU A 175 -36.86 -8.55 1.70
C LEU A 175 -37.62 -7.92 2.87
N ASN A 176 -38.95 -7.80 2.75
CA ASN A 176 -39.81 -7.23 3.79
C ASN A 176 -39.71 -8.03 5.11
N GLU A 177 -39.55 -9.34 5.03
CA GLU A 177 -39.44 -10.25 6.18
C GLU A 177 -38.14 -10.06 6.99
N ASP A 178 -37.09 -9.52 6.37
CA ASP A 178 -35.79 -9.28 7.02
C ASP A 178 -35.74 -7.93 7.76
N GLN A 179 -36.77 -7.09 7.63
CA GLN A 179 -36.77 -5.74 8.20
C GLN A 179 -37.40 -5.71 9.60
N GLU A 180 -36.77 -4.99 10.54
CA GLU A 180 -37.29 -4.81 11.90
C GLU A 180 -38.72 -4.24 11.93
N PHE A 181 -39.02 -3.32 10.99
CA PHE A 181 -40.34 -2.70 10.85
C PHE A 181 -41.19 -3.34 9.73
N GLY A 182 -40.80 -4.52 9.24
CA GLY A 182 -41.57 -5.35 8.31
C GLY A 182 -41.75 -4.79 6.89
N ARG A 183 -41.02 -3.72 6.52
CA ARG A 183 -41.10 -3.16 5.17
C ARG A 183 -39.77 -2.56 4.71
N CYS A 184 -39.38 -2.87 3.48
CA CYS A 184 -38.30 -2.24 2.77
C CYS A 184 -38.62 -0.78 2.46
N ARG A 185 -37.58 0.05 2.38
CA ARG A 185 -37.68 1.31 1.65
C ARG A 185 -37.67 1.02 0.16
N ASP A 186 -38.06 2.03 -0.59
CA ASP A 186 -38.05 2.04 -2.05
C ASP A 186 -36.66 2.45 -2.54
N TYR A 187 -35.99 1.60 -3.32
CA TYR A 187 -34.61 1.77 -3.75
C TYR A 187 -34.47 1.83 -5.27
N LYS A 188 -33.41 2.52 -5.68
CA LYS A 188 -32.93 2.50 -7.06
C LYS A 188 -31.44 2.21 -7.08
N VAL A 189 -30.98 1.53 -8.12
CA VAL A 189 -29.59 1.12 -8.28
C VAL A 189 -28.93 1.69 -9.51
N ARG A 190 -27.61 1.78 -9.49
CA ARG A 190 -26.79 1.96 -10.70
C ARG A 190 -25.55 1.10 -10.62
N PHE A 191 -25.02 0.76 -11.78
CA PHE A 191 -23.87 -0.12 -11.91
C PHE A 191 -22.69 0.61 -12.53
N ARG A 192 -21.47 0.17 -12.18
CA ARG A 192 -20.26 0.69 -12.79
C ARG A 192 -19.76 -0.26 -13.87
N CYS A 193 -19.70 0.27 -15.10
CA CYS A 193 -19.39 -0.47 -16.31
C CYS A 193 -18.34 0.26 -17.16
N PRO A 194 -17.64 -0.40 -18.09
CA PRO A 194 -16.82 0.28 -19.07
C PRO A 194 -17.64 1.31 -19.86
N CYS A 195 -17.13 2.52 -20.09
CA CYS A 195 -17.86 3.62 -20.72
C CYS A 195 -18.35 3.32 -22.15
N ILE A 196 -17.77 2.31 -22.81
CA ILE A 196 -18.25 1.81 -24.11
C ILE A 196 -19.68 1.21 -24.05
N PHE A 197 -20.23 1.02 -22.84
CA PHE A 197 -21.59 0.54 -22.60
C PHE A 197 -22.64 1.65 -22.40
N GLN A 198 -22.29 2.93 -22.51
CA GLN A 198 -23.29 4.01 -22.40
C GLN A 198 -24.23 3.96 -23.63
N PRO A 199 -25.56 3.80 -23.46
CA PRO A 199 -26.52 3.97 -24.55
C PRO A 199 -26.47 5.41 -25.06
N ARG A 200 -26.60 5.57 -26.37
CA ARG A 200 -26.57 6.87 -27.04
C ARG A 200 -27.91 7.57 -26.97
#